data_AF-A0A3B9QBF2-F1
#
_entry.id   AF-A0A3B9QBF2-F1
#
_cell.length_a   1.000
_cell.length_b   1.000
_cell.length_c   1.000
_cell.angle_alpha   90.00
_cell.angle_beta   90.00
_cell.angle_gamma   90.00
#
_symmetry.space_group_name_H-M   'P 1'
#
loop_
_entity.id
_entity.type
_entity.pdbx_description
1 polymer ?
#
loop_
_entity_poly.entity_id
_entity_poly.type
_entity_poly.pdbx_seq_one_letter_code
_entity_poly.pdbx_strand_id
1 'polypeptide(L)'
;MVPIPLPLEVLLMYFGFELIREAGIRIPSPFGPTIGIVGALLIGEAAVSASLVSPIMVIIIAITGVASFTIPNLEVGMLIRVATAIFILAGSLLGLFGIVATIYVMFCRLASITSLGVPLFAPIAPKQRTGADVFTIGPTWTIESRPKFLRPKDLKRQPDIARRWDIESHQTQEDNQT
;
A
#
# COMPACT_ATOMS: atom_id res chain seq x y z
N MET A 1 -22.25 -9.81 -33.87
CA MET A 1 -21.01 -9.06 -33.59
C MET A 1 -20.09 -9.98 -32.83
N VAL A 2 -18.81 -10.04 -33.19
CA VAL A 2 -17.82 -10.79 -32.41
C VAL A 2 -17.48 -9.92 -31.21
N PRO A 3 -17.71 -10.38 -29.97
CA PRO A 3 -17.29 -9.63 -28.80
C PRO A 3 -15.79 -9.38 -28.87
N ILE A 4 -15.38 -8.14 -28.58
CA ILE A 4 -13.97 -7.79 -28.48
C ILE A 4 -13.31 -8.70 -27.43
N PRO A 5 -12.08 -9.19 -27.66
CA PRO A 5 -11.39 -9.99 -26.64
C PRO A 5 -11.27 -9.24 -25.32
N LEU A 6 -11.52 -9.94 -24.21
CA LEU A 6 -11.48 -9.40 -22.85
C LEU A 6 -10.25 -8.52 -22.54
N PRO A 7 -9.02 -8.88 -22.97
CA PRO A 7 -7.87 -8.04 -22.67
C PRO A 7 -7.89 -6.68 -23.38
N LEU A 8 -8.48 -6.61 -24.58
CA LEU A 8 -8.63 -5.35 -25.31
C LEU A 8 -9.76 -4.50 -24.70
N GLU A 9 -10.83 -5.13 -24.23
CA GLU A 9 -11.92 -4.49 -23.50
C GLU A 9 -11.41 -3.76 -22.25
N VAL A 10 -10.65 -4.46 -21.41
CA VAL A 10 -10.05 -3.90 -20.19
C VAL A 10 -9.10 -2.75 -20.53
N LEU A 11 -8.24 -2.93 -21.53
CA LEU A 11 -7.22 -1.94 -21.87
C LEU A 11 -7.85 -0.65 -22.40
N LEU A 12 -8.83 -0.74 -23.31
CA LEU A 12 -9.53 0.42 -23.85
C LEU A 12 -10.22 1.22 -22.75
N MET A 13 -10.96 0.54 -21.88
CA MET A 13 -11.75 1.20 -20.85
C MET A 13 -10.86 1.73 -19.70
N TYR A 14 -9.77 1.04 -19.36
CA TYR A 14 -8.79 1.53 -18.39
C TYR A 14 -8.07 2.79 -18.89
N PHE A 15 -7.60 2.79 -20.15
CA PHE A 15 -6.98 3.97 -20.75
C PHE A 15 -7.97 5.14 -20.87
N GLY A 16 -9.22 4.88 -21.28
CA GLY A 16 -10.25 5.89 -21.36
C GLY A 16 -10.53 6.54 -20.00
N PHE A 17 -10.65 5.74 -18.95
CA PHE A 17 -10.80 6.23 -17.58
C PHE A 17 -9.60 7.08 -17.14
N GLU A 18 -8.38 6.63 -17.43
CA GLU A 18 -7.15 7.35 -17.05
C GLU A 18 -7.02 8.69 -17.78
N LEU A 19 -7.41 8.77 -19.05
CA LEU A 19 -7.43 10.02 -19.82
C LEU A 19 -8.41 11.04 -19.23
N ILE A 20 -9.63 10.60 -18.86
CA ILE A 20 -10.61 11.47 -18.19
C ILE A 20 -10.03 12.02 -16.88
N ARG A 21 -9.38 11.14 -16.11
CA ARG A 21 -8.79 11.52 -14.82
C ARG A 21 -7.65 12.51 -14.97
N GLU A 22 -6.73 12.26 -15.90
CA GLU A 22 -5.58 13.13 -16.17
C GLU A 22 -6.03 14.49 -16.73
N ALA A 23 -7.09 14.52 -17.55
CA ALA A 23 -7.72 15.76 -17.98
C ALA A 23 -8.34 16.52 -16.79
N GLY A 24 -9.06 15.81 -15.91
CA GLY A 24 -9.68 16.40 -14.73
C GLY A 24 -8.69 17.07 -13.76
N ILE A 25 -7.48 16.50 -13.59
CA ILE A 25 -6.45 17.09 -12.71
C ILE A 25 -5.66 18.23 -13.36
N ARG A 26 -5.59 18.29 -14.70
CA ARG A 26 -4.84 19.32 -15.44
C ARG A 26 -5.66 20.56 -15.77
N ILE A 27 -6.98 20.45 -15.75
CA ILE A 27 -7.89 21.54 -16.06
C ILE A 27 -8.12 22.38 -14.80
N PRO A 28 -8.26 23.72 -14.91
CA PRO A 28 -8.55 24.58 -13.77
C PRO A 28 -9.75 24.11 -12.96
N SER A 29 -9.64 24.23 -11.64
CA SER A 29 -10.55 23.71 -10.62
C SER A 29 -12.06 23.83 -10.89
N PRO A 30 -12.62 24.90 -11.50
CA PRO A 30 -14.07 24.95 -11.75
C PRO A 30 -14.58 23.96 -12.80
N PHE A 31 -13.74 23.50 -13.74
CA PHE A 31 -14.18 22.63 -14.84
C PHE A 31 -13.80 21.15 -14.65
N GLY A 32 -12.87 20.84 -13.75
CA GLY A 32 -12.40 19.47 -13.47
C GLY A 32 -13.54 18.49 -13.13
N PRO A 33 -14.40 18.79 -12.15
CA PRO A 33 -15.53 17.92 -11.79
C PRO A 33 -16.52 17.72 -12.93
N THR A 34 -16.85 18.77 -13.69
CA THR A 34 -17.79 18.69 -14.82
C THR A 34 -17.28 17.77 -15.92
N ILE A 35 -16.00 17.88 -16.28
CA ILE A 35 -15.38 17.04 -17.30
C ILE A 35 -15.26 15.59 -16.82
N GLY A 36 -14.97 15.38 -15.54
CA GLY A 36 -14.96 14.05 -14.94
C GLY A 36 -16.33 13.37 -15.03
N ILE A 37 -17.40 14.07 -14.66
CA ILE A 37 -18.77 13.52 -14.68
C ILE A 37 -19.24 13.28 -16.12
N VAL A 38 -19.15 14.30 -16.98
CA VAL A 38 -19.64 14.24 -18.36
C VAL A 38 -18.82 13.24 -19.17
N GLY A 39 -17.49 13.23 -19.02
CA GLY A 39 -16.60 12.32 -19.72
C GLY A 39 -16.82 10.85 -19.32
N ALA A 40 -16.92 10.56 -18.02
CA ALA A 40 -17.12 9.19 -17.55
C ALA A 40 -18.48 8.63 -17.97
N LEU A 41 -19.54 9.42 -17.87
CA LEU A 41 -20.89 9.00 -18.28
C LEU A 41 -20.96 8.78 -19.80
N LEU A 42 -20.52 9.75 -20.61
CA LEU A 42 -20.60 9.65 -22.08
C LEU A 42 -19.76 8.49 -22.61
N ILE A 43 -18.54 8.31 -22.11
CA ILE A 43 -17.66 7.24 -22.57
C ILE A 43 -18.21 5.88 -22.14
N GLY A 44 -18.72 5.75 -20.91
CA GLY A 44 -19.35 4.52 -20.43
C GLY A 44 -20.58 4.12 -21.25
N GLU A 45 -21.52 5.06 -21.43
CA GLU A 45 -22.75 4.84 -22.21
C GLU A 45 -22.44 4.52 -23.67
N ALA A 46 -21.51 5.25 -24.31
CA ALA A 46 -21.12 4.99 -25.69
C ALA A 46 -20.45 3.63 -25.84
N ALA A 47 -19.57 3.23 -24.90
CA ALA A 47 -18.88 1.94 -24.95
C ALA A 47 -19.84 0.75 -24.79
N VAL A 48 -20.84 0.87 -23.91
CA VAL A 48 -21.87 -0.16 -23.70
C VAL A 48 -22.84 -0.20 -24.88
N SER A 49 -23.32 0.95 -25.35
CA SER A 49 -24.29 1.04 -26.45
C SER A 49 -23.70 0.53 -27.78
N ALA A 50 -22.41 0.76 -28.02
CA ALA A 50 -21.69 0.23 -29.17
C ALA A 50 -21.34 -1.27 -29.02
N SER A 51 -21.70 -1.91 -27.90
CA SER A 51 -21.32 -3.29 -27.56
C SER A 51 -19.81 -3.54 -27.66
N LEU A 52 -19.00 -2.51 -27.40
CA LEU A 52 -17.53 -2.61 -27.38
C LEU A 52 -17.03 -3.19 -26.06
N VAL A 53 -17.75 -2.88 -24.98
CA VAL A 53 -17.40 -3.23 -23.60
C VAL A 53 -18.64 -3.78 -22.90
N SER A 54 -18.46 -4.83 -22.11
CA SER A 54 -19.50 -5.41 -21.27
C SER A 54 -19.85 -4.49 -20.09
N PRO A 55 -21.13 -4.39 -19.70
CA PRO A 55 -21.52 -3.58 -18.53
C PRO A 55 -20.78 -3.96 -17.25
N ILE A 56 -20.46 -5.24 -17.07
CA ILE A 56 -19.72 -5.74 -15.91
C ILE A 56 -18.30 -5.13 -15.88
N MET A 57 -17.62 -5.03 -17.02
CA MET A 57 -16.28 -4.47 -17.08
C MET A 57 -16.26 -2.97 -16.78
N VAL A 58 -17.29 -2.24 -17.23
CA VAL A 58 -17.47 -0.82 -16.88
C VAL A 58 -17.56 -0.63 -15.37
N ILE A 59 -18.33 -1.48 -14.68
CA ILE A 59 -18.46 -1.46 -13.22
C ILE A 59 -17.12 -1.73 -12.54
N ILE A 60 -16.38 -2.76 -12.98
CA ILE A 60 -15.07 -3.11 -12.40
C ILE A 60 -14.08 -1.94 -12.50
N ILE A 61 -14.03 -1.27 -13.66
CA ILE A 61 -13.13 -0.13 -13.86
C ILE A 61 -13.59 1.09 -13.08
N ALA A 62 -14.89 1.36 -13.00
CA ALA A 62 -15.43 2.46 -12.20
C ALA A 62 -15.07 2.29 -10.72
N ILE A 63 -15.24 1.09 -10.15
CA ILE A 63 -14.88 0.81 -8.75
C ILE A 63 -13.37 0.97 -8.54
N THR A 64 -12.55 0.41 -9.44
CA THR A 64 -11.08 0.51 -9.38
C THR A 64 -10.62 1.97 -9.44
N GLY A 65 -11.23 2.75 -10.32
CA GLY A 65 -10.96 4.17 -10.50
C GLY A 65 -11.33 5.01 -9.28
N VAL A 66 -12.52 4.78 -8.71
CA VAL A 66 -12.98 5.47 -7.50
C VAL A 66 -12.10 5.14 -6.30
N ALA A 67 -11.71 3.87 -6.13
CA ALA A 67 -10.79 3.44 -5.07
C ALA A 67 -9.42 4.15 -5.16
N SER A 68 -8.99 4.54 -6.36
CA SER A 68 -7.74 5.28 -6.55
C SER A 68 -7.78 6.71 -5.99
N PHE A 69 -8.95 7.28 -5.68
CA PHE A 69 -9.07 8.58 -5.03
C PHE A 69 -8.91 8.53 -3.50
N THR A 70 -8.88 7.34 -2.90
CA THR A 70 -8.59 7.18 -1.47
C THR A 70 -7.13 7.52 -1.13
N ILE A 71 -6.24 7.56 -2.13
CA ILE A 71 -4.83 7.88 -1.96
C ILE A 71 -4.67 9.42 -1.96
N PRO A 72 -4.29 10.05 -0.82
CA PRO A 72 -4.21 11.50 -0.72
C PRO A 72 -2.98 12.09 -1.42
N ASN A 73 -1.94 11.28 -1.66
CA ASN A 73 -0.69 11.72 -2.29
C ASN A 73 -0.74 11.45 -3.80
N LEU A 74 -0.59 12.51 -4.61
CA LEU A 74 -0.64 12.43 -6.07
C LEU A 74 0.47 11.58 -6.69
N GLU A 75 1.69 11.64 -6.15
CA GLU A 75 2.83 10.86 -6.66
C GLU A 75 2.61 9.36 -6.41
N VAL A 76 2.17 9.00 -5.20
CA VAL A 76 1.80 7.62 -4.86
C VAL A 76 0.61 7.15 -5.70
N GLY A 77 -0.37 8.03 -5.94
CA GLY A 77 -1.48 7.76 -6.84
C GLY A 77 -1.01 7.44 -8.26
N MET A 78 -0.06 8.22 -8.80
CA MET A 78 0.54 7.97 -10.11
C MET A 78 1.27 6.63 -10.17
N LEU A 79 2.04 6.28 -9.14
CA LEU A 79 2.72 5.00 -9.04
C LEU A 79 1.75 3.82 -9.06
N ILE A 80 0.65 3.91 -8.30
CA ILE A 80 -0.36 2.85 -8.23
C ILE A 80 -1.08 2.69 -9.57
N ARG A 81 -1.37 3.78 -10.29
CA ARG A 81 -1.93 3.72 -11.65
C ARG A 81 -0.99 2.99 -12.63
N VAL A 82 0.28 3.38 -12.67
CA VAL A 82 1.26 2.73 -13.53
C VAL A 82 1.40 1.24 -13.15
N ALA A 83 1.38 0.92 -11.86
CA ALA A 83 1.38 -0.47 -11.41
C ALA A 83 0.14 -1.23 -11.91
N THR A 84 -1.06 -0.67 -11.80
CA THR A 84 -2.30 -1.27 -12.33
C THR A 84 -2.22 -1.51 -13.84
N ALA A 85 -1.68 -0.56 -14.60
CA ALA A 85 -1.44 -0.74 -16.04
C ALA A 85 -0.51 -1.92 -16.33
N ILE A 86 0.56 -2.09 -15.54
CA ILE A 86 1.49 -3.23 -15.65
C ILE A 86 0.76 -4.55 -15.33
N PHE A 87 -0.07 -4.59 -14.29
CA PHE A 87 -0.87 -5.77 -13.94
C PHE A 87 -1.86 -6.17 -15.04
N ILE A 88 -2.54 -5.18 -15.64
CA ILE A 88 -3.45 -5.40 -16.77
C ILE A 88 -2.68 -5.97 -17.97
N LEU A 89 -1.52 -5.40 -18.30
CA LEU A 89 -0.69 -5.88 -19.41
C LEU A 89 -0.15 -7.29 -19.15
N ALA A 90 0.34 -7.57 -17.94
CA ALA A 90 0.85 -8.89 -17.58
C ALA A 90 -0.27 -9.95 -17.61
N GLY A 91 -1.45 -9.63 -17.08
CA GLY A 91 -2.64 -10.48 -17.14
C GLY A 91 -3.17 -10.68 -18.56
N SER A 92 -3.07 -9.66 -19.42
CA SER A 92 -3.47 -9.72 -20.82
C SER A 92 -2.57 -10.67 -21.64
N LEU A 93 -1.25 -10.59 -21.45
CA LEU A 93 -0.28 -11.36 -22.23
C LEU A 93 -0.11 -12.80 -21.75
N LEU A 94 -0.07 -13.01 -20.44
CA LEU A 94 0.32 -14.28 -19.81
C LEU A 94 -0.78 -14.86 -18.92
N GLY A 95 -1.95 -14.22 -18.85
CA GLY A 95 -3.05 -14.66 -17.98
C GLY A 95 -2.68 -14.62 -16.50
N LEU A 96 -3.15 -15.61 -15.76
CA LEU A 96 -2.88 -15.76 -14.32
C LEU A 96 -1.38 -15.84 -14.01
N PHE A 97 -0.59 -16.49 -14.89
CA PHE A 97 0.85 -16.60 -14.71
C PHE A 97 1.53 -15.22 -14.69
N GLY A 98 1.11 -14.32 -15.59
CA GLY A 98 1.61 -12.93 -15.62
C GLY A 98 1.31 -12.19 -14.33
N ILE A 99 0.08 -12.31 -13.83
CA ILE A 99 -0.33 -11.67 -12.57
C ILE A 99 0.56 -12.17 -11.41
N VAL A 100 0.71 -13.49 -11.24
CA VAL A 100 1.53 -14.06 -10.16
C VAL A 100 2.99 -13.64 -10.30
N ALA A 101 3.55 -13.65 -11.51
CA ALA A 101 4.91 -13.21 -11.77
C ALA A 101 5.11 -11.73 -11.43
N THR A 102 4.17 -10.85 -11.81
CA THR A 102 4.23 -9.43 -11.46
C THR A 102 4.12 -9.20 -9.96
N ILE A 103 3.22 -9.91 -9.25
CA ILE A 103 3.15 -9.87 -7.78
C ILE A 103 4.51 -10.27 -7.18
N TYR A 104 5.09 -11.36 -7.66
CA TYR A 104 6.38 -11.86 -7.16
C TYR A 104 7.50 -10.84 -7.35
N VAL A 105 7.66 -10.29 -8.56
CA VAL A 105 8.68 -9.27 -8.86
C VAL A 105 8.47 -8.01 -8.01
N MET A 106 7.22 -7.57 -7.85
CA MET A 106 6.88 -6.44 -7.01
C MET A 106 7.28 -6.70 -5.55
N PHE A 107 6.98 -7.90 -5.03
CA PHE A 107 7.33 -8.28 -3.66
C PHE A 107 8.86 -8.32 -3.44
N CYS A 108 9.61 -8.90 -4.37
CA CYS A 108 11.08 -8.89 -4.34
C CYS A 108 11.66 -7.48 -4.34
N ARG A 109 11.08 -6.56 -5.12
CA ARG A 109 11.50 -5.16 -5.15
C ARG A 109 11.21 -4.46 -3.84
N LEU A 110 10.00 -4.60 -3.30
CA LEU A 110 9.66 -4.05 -1.98
C LEU A 110 10.59 -4.60 -0.89
N ALA A 111 10.99 -5.87 -0.99
CA ALA A 111 11.89 -6.49 -0.02
C ALA A 111 13.32 -5.96 -0.03
N SER A 112 13.73 -5.38 -1.16
CA SER A 112 15.08 -4.84 -1.34
C SER A 112 15.15 -3.33 -1.05
N ILE A 113 14.02 -2.63 -0.97
CA ILE A 113 13.99 -1.19 -0.71
C ILE A 113 14.38 -0.92 0.74
N THR A 114 15.27 0.06 0.93
CA THR A 114 15.66 0.56 2.25
C THR A 114 15.19 1.99 2.43
N SER A 115 14.55 2.30 3.57
CA SER A 115 14.23 3.65 4.01
C SER A 115 15.23 4.08 5.07
N LEU A 116 15.96 5.17 4.84
CA LEU A 116 16.97 5.71 5.78
C LEU A 116 17.97 4.66 6.28
N GLY A 117 18.39 3.76 5.40
CA GLY A 117 19.34 2.68 5.71
C GLY A 117 18.74 1.46 6.43
N VAL A 118 17.42 1.45 6.68
CA VAL A 118 16.68 0.34 7.28
C VAL A 118 15.82 -0.34 6.20
N PRO A 119 15.87 -1.67 6.06
CA PRO A 119 15.01 -2.40 5.12
C PRO A 119 13.52 -2.15 5.38
N LEU A 120 12.72 -2.01 4.32
CA LEU A 120 11.29 -1.66 4.43
C LEU A 120 10.49 -2.67 5.26
N PHE A 121 10.81 -3.97 5.18
CA PHE A 121 10.17 -5.02 5.97
C PHE A 121 10.90 -5.37 7.26
N ALA A 122 11.87 -4.55 7.70
CA ALA A 122 12.47 -4.76 9.02
C ALA A 122 11.38 -4.66 10.11
N PRO A 123 11.39 -5.55 11.12
CA PRO A 123 12.37 -6.59 11.43
C PRO A 123 12.06 -8.00 10.85
N ILE A 124 10.97 -8.15 10.10
CA ILE A 124 10.49 -9.43 9.55
C ILE A 124 11.44 -9.93 8.45
N ALA A 125 11.83 -9.04 7.54
CA ALA A 125 12.79 -9.31 6.48
C ALA A 125 13.71 -8.09 6.25
N PRO A 126 15.04 -8.24 6.34
CA PRO A 126 15.79 -9.43 6.75
C PRO A 126 15.55 -9.74 8.23
N LYS A 127 15.39 -11.03 8.54
CA LYS A 127 15.12 -11.48 9.92
C LYS A 127 16.27 -11.09 10.82
N GLN A 128 16.04 -10.12 11.70
CA GLN A 128 16.98 -9.73 12.73
C GLN A 128 16.49 -10.23 14.09
N ARG A 129 17.41 -10.59 14.98
CA ARG A 129 17.09 -10.93 16.38
C ARG A 129 16.61 -9.66 17.09
N THR A 130 15.30 -9.42 17.03
CA THR A 130 14.57 -8.45 17.84
C THR A 130 13.88 -9.21 18.98
N GLY A 131 13.68 -8.56 20.13
CA GLY A 131 12.92 -9.14 21.24
C GLY A 131 11.45 -9.44 20.86
N ALA A 132 10.67 -9.99 21.80
CA ALA A 132 9.26 -10.33 21.61
C ALA A 132 8.35 -9.13 21.18
N ASP A 133 8.91 -7.93 21.24
CA ASP A 133 8.31 -6.64 20.89
C ASP A 133 7.90 -6.46 19.41
N VAL A 134 8.23 -7.42 18.53
CA VAL A 134 7.82 -7.37 17.11
C VAL A 134 6.33 -7.67 16.92
N PHE A 135 5.79 -8.60 17.69
CA PHE A 135 4.40 -9.05 17.56
C PHE A 135 3.53 -8.66 18.76
N THR A 136 4.12 -8.54 19.95
CA THR A 136 3.42 -8.14 21.17
C THR A 136 4.20 -7.00 21.80
N ILE A 137 3.67 -5.78 21.73
CA ILE A 137 4.28 -4.62 22.40
C ILE A 137 4.10 -4.84 23.90
N GLY A 138 5.19 -5.17 24.57
CA GLY A 138 5.20 -5.32 26.02
C GLY A 138 5.12 -3.95 26.72
N PRO A 139 4.85 -3.92 28.02
CA PRO A 139 5.00 -2.69 28.78
C PRO A 139 6.44 -2.15 28.69
N THR A 140 6.60 -0.84 28.67
CA THR A 140 7.90 -0.19 28.39
C THR A 140 9.00 -0.56 29.38
N TRP A 141 8.66 -0.89 30.62
CA TRP A 141 9.61 -1.33 31.65
C TRP A 141 10.20 -2.73 31.41
N THR A 142 9.64 -3.52 30.50
CA THR A 142 10.13 -4.87 30.14
C THR A 142 11.03 -4.84 28.90
N ILE A 143 11.15 -3.69 28.21
CA ILE A 143 11.90 -3.55 26.94
C ILE A 143 13.34 -3.08 27.21
N GLU A 144 14.21 -4.02 27.53
CA GLU A 144 15.60 -3.75 27.97
C GLU A 144 16.55 -3.34 26.85
N SER A 145 16.35 -3.87 25.63
CA SER A 145 17.29 -3.72 24.50
C SER A 145 16.72 -2.90 23.36
N ARG A 146 17.58 -2.13 22.67
CA ARG A 146 17.18 -1.37 21.47
C ARG A 146 17.08 -2.30 20.24
N PRO A 147 16.14 -2.06 19.31
CA PRO A 147 16.03 -2.87 18.11
C PRO A 147 17.29 -2.79 17.23
N LYS A 148 17.82 -3.95 16.85
CA LYS A 148 19.10 -4.06 16.12
C LYS A 148 19.03 -3.53 14.68
N PHE A 149 17.84 -3.51 14.07
CA PHE A 149 17.65 -3.04 12.70
C PHE A 149 17.89 -1.53 12.53
N LEU A 150 17.85 -0.77 13.62
CA LEU A 150 18.19 0.66 13.65
C LEU A 150 19.70 0.93 13.69
N ARG A 151 20.54 -0.12 13.80
CA ARG A 151 22.01 -0.01 13.97
C ARG A 151 22.41 1.00 15.07
N PRO A 152 21.85 0.90 16.29
CA PRO A 152 22.14 1.88 17.36
C PRO A 152 23.59 1.74 17.86
N LYS A 153 24.22 2.86 18.22
CA LYS A 153 25.56 2.86 18.84
C LYS A 153 25.58 2.23 20.23
N ASP A 154 24.48 2.37 20.96
CA ASP A 154 24.28 1.78 22.29
C ASP A 154 23.11 0.78 22.25
N LEU A 155 23.38 -0.46 22.66
CA LEU A 155 22.44 -1.59 22.57
C LEU A 155 21.50 -1.67 23.76
N LYS A 156 21.90 -1.18 24.93
CA LYS A 156 21.06 -1.23 26.13
C LYS A 156 20.17 0.01 26.17
N ARG A 157 18.86 -0.18 26.26
CA ARG A 157 17.90 0.93 26.41
C ARG A 157 17.77 1.33 27.88
N GLN A 158 17.68 0.33 28.75
CA GLN A 158 17.46 0.47 30.19
C GLN A 158 18.12 -0.70 30.93
N PRO A 159 18.36 -0.58 32.26
CA PRO A 159 18.81 -1.71 33.07
C PRO A 159 17.76 -2.82 33.13
N ASP A 160 18.19 -4.07 33.36
CA ASP A 160 17.34 -5.28 33.45
C ASP A 160 16.15 -5.12 34.42
N ILE A 161 16.28 -4.23 35.40
CA ILE A 161 15.17 -3.78 36.24
C ILE A 161 15.05 -2.27 36.07
N ALA A 162 14.08 -1.84 35.27
CA ALA A 162 13.83 -0.42 35.03
C ALA A 162 13.21 0.28 36.26
N ARG A 163 12.33 -0.41 36.99
CA ARG A 163 11.63 0.12 38.18
C ARG A 163 12.31 -0.27 39.50
N ARG A 164 13.59 0.10 39.66
CA ARG A 164 14.32 -0.21 40.91
C ARG A 164 13.69 0.44 42.15
N TRP A 165 13.13 1.64 41.97
CA TRP A 165 12.45 2.39 43.04
C TRP A 165 11.21 1.66 43.61
N ASP A 166 10.56 0.79 42.83
CA ASP A 166 9.40 0.01 43.28
C ASP A 166 9.85 -1.02 44.33
N ILE A 167 10.97 -1.69 44.07
CA ILE A 167 11.57 -2.70 44.94
C ILE A 167 12.11 -2.08 46.24
N GLU A 168 12.81 -0.96 46.14
CA GLU A 168 13.38 -0.24 47.29
C GLU A 168 12.28 0.28 48.24
N SER A 169 11.12 0.66 47.70
CA SER A 169 9.99 1.15 48.49
C SER A 169 9.34 0.06 49.36
N HIS A 170 9.31 -1.18 48.87
CA HIS A 170 8.82 -2.34 49.63
C HIS A 170 9.78 -2.76 50.74
N GLN A 171 11.10 -2.70 50.51
CA GLN A 171 12.11 -3.02 51.53
C GLN A 171 12.10 -2.01 52.68
N THR A 172 11.97 -0.72 52.37
CA THR A 172 11.91 0.35 53.38
C THR A 172 10.66 0.26 54.27
N GLN A 173 9.57 -0.33 53.77
CA GLN A 173 8.35 -0.54 54.56
C GLN A 173 8.43 -1.76 55.49
N GLU A 174 9.13 -2.82 55.09
CA GLU A 174 9.38 -4.00 55.93
C GLU A 174 10.34 -3.66 57.09
N ASP A 175 11.40 -2.90 56.82
CA ASP A 175 12.38 -2.48 57.86
C ASP A 175 11.78 -1.53 58.90
N ASN A 176 10.71 -0.79 58.57
CA ASN A 176 10.04 0.14 59.48
C ASN A 176 8.93 -0.53 60.33
N GLN A 177 8.67 -1.83 60.11
CA GLN A 177 7.69 -2.62 60.86
C GLN A 177 8.32 -3.55 61.92
N THR A 178 9.66 -3.62 61.99
CA THR A 178 10.45 -4.27 63.04
C THR A 178 11.02 -3.28 64.03
#